data_AF-A0A846CPV6-F1
#
_entry.id   AF-A0A846CPV6-F1
#
_cell.length_a   1.000
_cell.length_b   1.000
_cell.length_c   1.000
_cell.angle_alpha   90.00
_cell.angle_beta   90.00
_cell.angle_gamma   90.00
#
_symmetry.space_group_name_H-M   'P 1'
#
loop_
_entity.id
_entity.type
_entity.pdbx_description
1 polymer ?
#
loop_
_entity_poly.entity_id
_entity_poly.type
_entity_poly.pdbx_seq_one_letter_code
_entity_poly.pdbx_strand_id
1 'polypeptide(L)'
;MSILKPKYETFEGLPSHVYYDPNIFQQEKERIFYKKWIFVGHVTQIKQPGQYFVAKIADQNVVVICGKNRQLYAFHNACLHRGHELLQGEGKVSKIVCPYHGWSYRLNGRLAMAPYSNEVEGFDVNNYCLPRIKLHEICGLIFINLDPQATPFIQDFPDLEETLRTYIPNIDQLTIGYYKEFSVNSNWKNLVDNSVDNYHTPFVHPALSKGINMSTYKHILKESYIYTISETDKTKTVYQFAEEDYDQFVWWFIWPSVEVATFPGKGMRFYRVNPDNPS
;
A
#
# COMPACT_ATOMS: atom_id res chain seq x y z
N MET A 1 -17.84 -20.94 2.43
CA MET A 1 -17.24 -20.05 3.44
C MET A 1 -16.72 -20.89 4.60
N SER A 2 -15.43 -21.21 4.63
CA SER A 2 -14.80 -21.79 5.81
C SER A 2 -14.56 -20.66 6.80
N ILE A 3 -15.32 -20.62 7.90
CA ILE A 3 -15.02 -19.77 9.04
C ILE A 3 -13.68 -20.27 9.59
N LEU A 4 -12.63 -19.45 9.48
CA LEU A 4 -11.36 -19.72 10.18
C LEU A 4 -11.70 -19.80 11.67
N LYS A 5 -11.71 -21.02 12.23
CA LYS A 5 -11.85 -21.19 13.67
C LYS A 5 -10.57 -20.67 14.32
N PRO A 6 -10.65 -19.80 15.34
CA PRO A 6 -9.46 -19.39 16.07
C PRO A 6 -8.78 -20.63 16.65
N LYS A 7 -7.46 -20.71 16.46
CA LYS A 7 -6.63 -21.85 16.90
C LYS A 7 -6.40 -21.87 18.42
N TYR A 8 -6.86 -20.85 19.13
CA TYR A 8 -6.64 -20.63 20.56
C TYR A 8 -7.97 -20.44 21.30
N GLU A 9 -8.14 -21.16 22.40
CA GLU A 9 -9.34 -21.18 23.27
C GLU A 9 -9.34 -20.02 24.29
N THR A 10 -8.26 -19.26 24.38
CA THR A 10 -8.08 -18.11 25.30
C THR A 10 -7.53 -16.90 24.54
N PHE A 11 -8.04 -15.70 24.86
CA PHE A 11 -7.55 -14.43 24.29
C PHE A 11 -6.32 -13.97 25.06
N GLU A 12 -5.15 -14.05 24.44
CA GLU A 12 -3.91 -13.44 24.93
C GLU A 12 -3.40 -12.48 23.86
N GLY A 13 -3.17 -11.21 24.25
CA GLY A 13 -2.50 -10.25 23.39
C GLY A 13 -1.04 -10.62 23.15
N LEU A 14 -0.39 -9.96 22.18
CA LEU A 14 1.04 -10.17 21.97
C LEU A 14 1.84 -9.73 23.21
N PRO A 15 2.89 -10.48 23.60
CA PRO A 15 3.79 -10.04 24.66
C PRO A 15 4.39 -8.66 24.35
N SER A 16 4.50 -7.80 25.35
CA SER A 16 4.88 -6.38 25.16
C SER A 16 6.21 -6.19 24.41
N HIS A 17 7.19 -7.08 24.62
CA HIS A 17 8.50 -7.01 23.96
C HIS A 17 8.43 -7.09 22.43
N VAL A 18 7.39 -7.71 21.88
CA VAL A 18 7.16 -7.81 20.43
C VAL A 18 6.92 -6.42 19.80
N TYR A 19 6.54 -5.42 20.59
CA TYR A 19 6.31 -4.05 20.13
C TYR A 19 7.54 -3.14 20.23
N TYR A 20 8.60 -3.50 20.94
CA TYR A 20 9.76 -2.61 21.13
C TYR A 20 11.13 -3.27 20.88
N ASP A 21 11.21 -4.60 20.75
CA ASP A 21 12.48 -5.28 20.49
C ASP A 21 12.96 -5.01 19.03
N PRO A 22 14.13 -4.36 18.84
CA PRO A 22 14.66 -4.07 17.51
C PRO A 22 14.99 -5.33 16.69
N ASN A 23 15.31 -6.46 17.33
CA ASN A 23 15.57 -7.72 16.62
C ASN A 23 14.28 -8.34 16.06
N ILE A 24 13.18 -8.20 16.79
CA ILE A 24 11.86 -8.63 16.29
C ILE A 24 11.46 -7.72 15.13
N PHE A 25 11.63 -6.41 15.27
CA PHE A 25 11.36 -5.46 14.20
C PHE A 25 12.15 -5.77 12.92
N GLN A 26 13.44 -6.10 13.05
CA GLN A 26 14.26 -6.50 11.90
C GLN A 26 13.72 -7.76 11.22
N GLN A 27 13.30 -8.77 12.00
CA GLN A 27 12.66 -9.97 11.45
C GLN A 27 11.32 -9.66 10.77
N GLU A 28 10.52 -8.73 11.31
CA GLU A 28 9.27 -8.30 10.70
C GLU A 28 9.50 -7.62 9.35
N LYS A 29 10.52 -6.75 9.23
CA LYS A 29 10.92 -6.19 7.93
C LYS A 29 11.24 -7.30 6.92
N GLU A 30 12.10 -8.23 7.30
CA GLU A 30 12.59 -9.30 6.42
C GLU A 30 11.52 -10.33 6.02
N ARG A 31 10.59 -10.64 6.94
CA ARG A 31 9.60 -11.71 6.75
C ARG A 31 8.23 -11.22 6.31
N ILE A 32 7.92 -9.94 6.55
CA ILE A 32 6.63 -9.33 6.24
C ILE A 32 6.81 -8.27 5.15
N PHE A 33 7.46 -7.15 5.47
CA PHE A 33 7.47 -5.98 4.58
C PHE A 33 8.23 -6.24 3.27
N TYR A 34 9.27 -7.07 3.28
CA TYR A 34 10.00 -7.42 2.07
C TYR A 34 9.39 -8.60 1.31
N LYS A 35 8.39 -9.29 1.88
CA LYS A 35 7.87 -10.57 1.36
C LYS A 35 6.38 -10.56 1.03
N LYS A 36 5.66 -9.54 1.48
CA LYS A 36 4.22 -9.38 1.26
C LYS A 36 3.93 -8.27 0.26
N TRP A 37 2.73 -8.31 -0.32
CA TRP A 37 2.24 -7.25 -1.18
C TRP A 37 1.92 -6.02 -0.34
N ILE A 38 2.60 -4.91 -0.61
CA ILE A 38 2.46 -3.64 0.10
C ILE A 38 1.80 -2.63 -0.82
N PHE A 39 0.69 -2.05 -0.38
CA PHE A 39 0.09 -0.89 -1.04
C PHE A 39 1.08 0.28 -1.00
N VAL A 40 1.33 0.93 -2.15
CA VAL A 40 2.31 2.03 -2.24
C VAL A 40 1.75 3.32 -2.83
N GLY A 41 0.58 3.31 -3.45
CA GLY A 41 -0.02 4.51 -4.02
C GLY A 41 -1.18 4.21 -4.96
N HIS A 42 -1.66 5.25 -5.64
CA HIS A 42 -2.78 5.18 -6.55
C HIS A 42 -2.37 5.55 -7.98
N VAL A 43 -2.96 4.90 -8.98
CA VAL A 43 -2.64 5.08 -10.41
C VAL A 43 -2.83 6.52 -10.88
N THR A 44 -3.63 7.32 -10.18
CA THR A 44 -3.82 8.75 -10.51
C THR A 44 -2.55 9.59 -10.33
N GLN A 45 -1.56 9.11 -9.56
CA GLN A 45 -0.26 9.76 -9.43
C GLN A 45 0.59 9.59 -10.72
N ILE A 46 0.31 8.57 -11.54
CA ILE A 46 1.15 8.18 -12.69
C ILE A 46 0.34 7.83 -13.95
N LYS A 47 -0.59 8.72 -14.33
CA LYS A 47 -1.50 8.53 -15.48
C LYS A 47 -0.81 8.49 -16.83
N GLN A 48 0.32 9.19 -16.98
CA GLN A 48 1.00 9.42 -18.26
C GLN A 48 2.40 8.79 -18.27
N PRO A 49 2.88 8.31 -19.43
CA PRO A 49 4.24 7.84 -19.59
C PRO A 49 5.27 8.85 -19.07
N GLY A 50 6.24 8.34 -18.32
CA GLY A 50 7.29 9.10 -17.64
C GLY A 50 6.92 9.59 -16.25
N GLN A 51 5.63 9.61 -15.88
CA GLN A 51 5.24 9.98 -14.52
C GLN A 51 5.67 8.90 -13.52
N TYR A 52 6.19 9.32 -12.38
CA TYR A 52 6.66 8.46 -11.32
C TYR A 52 6.33 9.03 -9.95
N PHE A 53 6.35 8.16 -8.94
CA PHE A 53 6.50 8.54 -7.54
C PHE A 53 7.49 7.59 -6.85
N VAL A 54 8.16 8.10 -5.82
CA VAL A 54 9.00 7.32 -4.92
C VAL A 54 8.17 6.93 -3.70
N ALA A 55 8.26 5.66 -3.32
CA ALA A 55 7.68 5.15 -2.09
C ALA A 55 8.75 4.48 -1.25
N LYS A 56 8.51 4.35 0.05
CA LYS A 56 9.31 3.55 0.96
C LYS A 56 8.56 2.27 1.31
N ILE A 57 9.27 1.14 1.44
CA ILE A 57 8.78 -0.07 2.11
C ILE A 57 9.74 -0.37 3.23
N ALA A 58 9.28 -0.09 4.44
CA ALA A 58 10.15 0.06 5.60
C ALA A 58 11.31 1.03 5.29
N ASP A 59 12.53 0.51 5.22
CA ASP A 59 13.77 1.22 4.89
C ASP A 59 14.18 1.13 3.40
N GLN A 60 13.39 0.47 2.55
CA GLN A 60 13.68 0.30 1.13
C GLN A 60 13.05 1.40 0.29
N ASN A 61 13.86 2.20 -0.41
CA ASN A 61 13.39 3.18 -1.38
C ASN A 61 13.08 2.50 -2.73
N VAL A 62 11.86 2.71 -3.22
CA VAL A 62 11.38 2.18 -4.51
C VAL A 62 10.83 3.30 -5.37
N VAL A 63 10.95 3.14 -6.68
CA VAL A 63 10.26 4.01 -7.65
C VAL A 63 9.19 3.22 -8.36
N VAL A 64 7.99 3.80 -8.46
CA VAL A 64 6.91 3.33 -9.34
C VAL A 64 6.79 4.31 -10.49
N ILE A 65 6.85 3.81 -11.73
CA ILE A 65 6.88 4.63 -12.94
C ILE A 65 5.96 4.09 -14.03
N CYS A 66 5.25 4.99 -14.70
CA CYS A 66 4.47 4.69 -15.87
C CYS A 66 5.37 4.72 -17.12
N GLY A 67 5.51 3.57 -17.78
CA GLY A 67 6.27 3.43 -19.01
C GLY A 67 5.45 3.77 -20.26
N LYS A 68 5.97 3.34 -21.42
CA LYS A 68 5.23 3.41 -22.69
C LYS A 68 3.99 2.50 -22.63
N ASN A 69 2.97 2.84 -23.42
CA ASN A 69 1.69 2.11 -23.48
C ASN A 69 1.01 1.95 -22.10
N ARG A 70 1.26 2.90 -21.17
CA ARG A 70 0.75 2.90 -19.80
C ARG A 70 1.14 1.68 -18.94
N GLN A 71 2.16 0.93 -19.35
CA GLN A 71 2.64 -0.19 -18.53
C GLN A 71 3.35 0.34 -17.28
N LEU A 72 2.94 -0.13 -16.11
CA LEU A 72 3.55 0.25 -14.83
C LEU A 72 4.78 -0.61 -14.54
N TYR A 73 5.79 0.01 -13.94
CA TYR A 73 7.01 -0.64 -13.49
C TYR A 73 7.36 -0.18 -12.07
N ALA A 74 7.97 -1.08 -11.30
CA ALA A 74 8.57 -0.74 -10.02
C ALA A 74 10.04 -1.22 -9.98
N PHE A 75 10.91 -0.41 -9.38
CA PHE A 75 12.34 -0.69 -9.24
C PHE A 75 12.83 -0.26 -7.86
N HIS A 76 13.91 -0.88 -7.37
CA HIS A 76 14.70 -0.26 -6.30
C HIS A 76 15.25 1.07 -6.81
N ASN A 77 15.14 2.12 -6.00
CA ASN A 77 15.56 3.47 -6.37
C ASN A 77 17.08 3.65 -6.19
N ALA A 78 17.86 2.78 -6.85
CA ALA A 78 19.32 2.73 -6.72
C ALA A 78 19.98 2.46 -8.08
N CYS A 79 20.95 3.29 -8.42
CA CYS A 79 21.72 3.14 -9.66
C CYS A 79 22.60 1.89 -9.63
N LEU A 80 22.63 1.12 -10.73
CA LEU A 80 23.49 -0.06 -10.85
C LEU A 80 24.99 0.24 -10.83
N HIS A 81 25.39 1.51 -11.05
CA HIS A 81 26.81 1.87 -11.01
C HIS A 81 27.36 1.82 -9.57
N ARG A 82 26.82 2.64 -8.66
CA ARG A 82 27.31 2.77 -7.28
C ARG A 82 26.19 3.03 -6.25
N GLY A 83 24.98 2.58 -6.55
CA GLY A 83 23.86 2.62 -5.61
C GLY A 83 23.25 4.00 -5.34
N HIS A 84 23.69 5.08 -6.01
CA HIS A 84 23.09 6.40 -5.82
C HIS A 84 21.60 6.40 -6.15
N GLU A 85 20.81 7.11 -5.34
CA GLU A 85 19.38 7.34 -5.56
C GLU A 85 19.10 7.90 -6.97
N LEU A 86 18.08 7.39 -7.66
CA LEU A 86 17.82 7.77 -9.05
C LEU A 86 16.80 8.91 -9.17
N LEU A 87 15.74 8.86 -8.37
CA LEU A 87 14.60 9.77 -8.44
C LEU A 87 14.15 10.18 -7.04
N GLN A 88 13.47 11.32 -6.89
CA GLN A 88 13.01 11.84 -5.60
C GLN A 88 11.58 12.35 -5.72
N GLY A 89 10.79 12.16 -4.65
CA GLY A 89 9.39 12.61 -4.61
C GLY A 89 8.55 12.04 -5.75
N GLU A 90 7.82 12.91 -6.43
CA GLU A 90 7.03 12.59 -7.62
C GLU A 90 7.37 13.52 -8.77
N GLY A 91 7.17 13.07 -10.00
CA GLY A 91 7.47 13.90 -11.16
C GLY A 91 7.24 13.20 -12.48
N LYS A 92 7.82 13.75 -13.55
CA LYS A 92 7.75 13.20 -14.90
C LYS A 92 9.11 13.28 -15.59
N VAL A 93 9.58 12.17 -16.15
CA VAL A 93 10.85 12.08 -16.87
C VAL A 93 10.69 11.40 -18.23
N SER A 94 11.52 11.77 -19.20
CA SER A 94 11.61 11.04 -20.48
C SER A 94 12.52 9.81 -20.39
N LYS A 95 13.49 9.83 -19.46
CA LYS A 95 14.41 8.76 -19.09
C LYS A 95 14.87 8.97 -17.64
N ILE A 96 15.23 7.90 -16.95
CA ILE A 96 15.75 7.96 -15.58
C ILE A 96 17.24 8.26 -15.67
N VAL A 97 17.73 9.36 -15.11
CA VAL A 97 19.16 9.72 -15.17
C VAL A 97 19.72 9.78 -13.76
N CYS A 98 20.75 8.97 -13.50
CA CYS A 98 21.46 9.00 -12.23
C CYS A 98 22.17 10.36 -12.07
N PRO A 99 21.89 11.12 -11.00
CA PRO A 99 22.46 12.44 -10.81
C PRO A 99 23.96 12.41 -10.50
N TYR A 100 24.51 11.24 -10.11
CA TYR A 100 25.92 11.15 -9.75
C TYR A 100 26.85 11.09 -10.97
N HIS A 101 26.60 10.17 -11.90
CA HIS A 101 27.52 9.89 -13.03
C HIS A 101 26.83 9.85 -14.39
N GLY A 102 25.57 10.29 -14.49
CA GLY A 102 24.86 10.39 -15.77
C GLY A 102 24.47 9.05 -16.43
N TRP A 103 24.59 7.92 -15.73
CA TRP A 103 23.99 6.65 -16.18
C TRP A 103 22.50 6.87 -16.41
N SER A 104 22.02 6.56 -17.60
CA SER A 104 20.62 6.80 -17.97
C SER A 104 19.92 5.51 -18.35
N TYR A 105 18.73 5.32 -17.82
CA TYR A 105 17.89 4.15 -18.02
C TYR A 105 16.62 4.56 -18.76
N ARG A 106 16.13 3.67 -19.61
CA ARG A 106 14.79 3.75 -20.18
C ARG A 106 13.75 3.60 -19.05
N LEU A 107 12.51 4.03 -19.30
CA LEU A 107 11.42 3.94 -18.30
C LEU A 107 11.11 2.49 -17.85
N ASN A 108 11.51 1.49 -18.64
CA ASN A 108 11.37 0.07 -18.30
C ASN A 108 12.59 -0.53 -17.57
N GLY A 109 13.53 0.32 -17.14
CA GLY A 109 14.70 -0.03 -16.33
C GLY A 109 15.95 -0.42 -17.12
N ARG A 110 15.86 -0.65 -18.44
CA ARG A 110 17.04 -1.01 -19.26
C ARG A 110 18.02 0.16 -19.35
N LEU A 111 19.30 -0.11 -19.16
CA LEU A 111 20.34 0.90 -19.36
C LEU A 111 20.31 1.38 -20.82
N ALA A 112 20.26 2.69 -21.00
CA ALA A 112 20.28 3.34 -22.30
C ALA A 112 21.68 3.83 -22.66
N MET A 113 22.41 4.36 -21.68
CA MET A 113 23.74 4.93 -21.86
C MET A 113 24.44 5.01 -20.51
N ALA A 114 25.73 4.67 -20.50
CA ALA A 114 26.67 4.99 -19.44
C ALA A 114 27.80 5.84 -20.04
N PRO A 115 28.09 7.04 -19.52
CA PRO A 115 29.19 7.85 -20.04
C PRO A 115 30.52 7.10 -20.05
N TYR A 116 31.33 7.29 -21.10
CA TYR A 116 32.63 6.65 -21.31
C TYR A 116 32.64 5.12 -21.32
N SER A 117 31.47 4.47 -21.43
CA SER A 117 31.39 3.01 -21.37
C SER A 117 32.07 2.30 -22.53
N ASN A 118 32.27 2.99 -23.66
CA ASN A 118 33.03 2.49 -24.82
C ASN A 118 34.53 2.34 -24.55
N GLU A 119 35.05 2.95 -23.49
CA GLU A 119 36.46 2.83 -23.07
C GLU A 119 36.67 1.68 -22.08
N VAL A 120 35.58 1.06 -21.59
CA VAL A 120 35.62 -0.04 -20.64
C VAL A 120 35.54 -1.36 -21.41
N GLU A 121 36.63 -2.13 -21.38
CA GLU A 121 36.70 -3.44 -22.04
C GLU A 121 35.59 -4.36 -21.52
N GLY A 122 34.85 -4.99 -22.45
CA GLY A 122 33.76 -5.92 -22.13
C GLY A 122 32.47 -5.29 -21.63
N PHE A 123 32.34 -3.95 -21.60
CA PHE A 123 31.10 -3.31 -21.19
C PHE A 123 30.05 -3.33 -22.31
N ASP A 124 28.93 -4.03 -22.07
CA ASP A 124 27.75 -3.97 -22.91
C ASP A 124 26.57 -3.41 -22.11
N VAL A 125 26.00 -2.30 -22.60
CA VAL A 125 24.80 -1.66 -22.02
C VAL A 125 23.61 -2.63 -21.93
N ASN A 126 23.53 -3.62 -22.81
CA ASN A 126 22.44 -4.60 -22.84
C ASN A 126 22.46 -5.57 -21.65
N ASN A 127 23.59 -5.68 -20.95
CA ASN A 127 23.73 -6.52 -19.76
C ASN A 127 23.11 -5.88 -18.50
N TYR A 128 22.66 -4.62 -18.58
CA TYR A 128 22.20 -3.87 -17.42
C TYR A 128 20.71 -3.49 -17.53
N CYS A 129 19.94 -3.93 -16.54
CA CYS A 129 18.56 -3.52 -16.34
C CYS A 129 18.29 -3.41 -14.85
N LEU A 130 17.65 -2.33 -14.41
CA LEU A 130 17.21 -2.19 -13.02
C LEU A 130 16.38 -3.42 -12.61
N PRO A 131 16.67 -4.06 -11.46
CA PRO A 131 15.90 -5.18 -10.97
C PRO A 131 14.44 -4.79 -10.80
N ARG A 132 13.54 -5.55 -11.45
CA ARG A 132 12.11 -5.31 -11.39
C ARG A 132 11.55 -5.80 -10.07
N ILE A 133 10.79 -4.93 -9.41
CA ILE A 133 9.96 -5.28 -8.27
C ILE A 133 8.61 -5.75 -8.83
N LYS A 134 8.02 -6.78 -8.22
CA LYS A 134 6.68 -7.26 -8.61
C LYS A 134 5.66 -6.17 -8.30
N LEU A 135 4.75 -5.93 -9.23
CA LEU A 135 3.71 -4.91 -9.13
C LEU A 135 2.37 -5.51 -9.57
N HIS A 136 1.31 -5.15 -8.87
CA HIS A 136 -0.06 -5.45 -9.25
C HIS A 136 -0.92 -4.21 -9.02
N GLU A 137 -1.89 -3.99 -9.90
CA GLU A 137 -2.83 -2.88 -9.80
C GLU A 137 -4.25 -3.46 -9.82
N ILE A 138 -5.06 -3.05 -8.83
CA ILE A 138 -6.48 -3.37 -8.73
C ILE A 138 -7.23 -2.12 -8.31
N CYS A 139 -8.32 -1.78 -8.98
CA CYS A 139 -9.16 -0.62 -8.65
C CYS A 139 -8.37 0.71 -8.51
N GLY A 140 -7.31 0.89 -9.29
CA GLY A 140 -6.38 2.01 -9.20
C GLY A 140 -5.34 1.92 -8.07
N LEU A 141 -5.44 0.93 -7.18
CA LEU A 141 -4.51 0.71 -6.07
C LEU A 141 -3.28 -0.05 -6.52
N ILE A 142 -2.11 0.51 -6.28
CA ILE A 142 -0.83 -0.10 -6.67
C ILE A 142 -0.24 -0.82 -5.47
N PHE A 143 -0.04 -2.13 -5.63
CA PHE A 143 0.65 -3.00 -4.70
C PHE A 143 1.97 -3.45 -5.30
N ILE A 144 3.02 -3.55 -4.48
CA ILE A 144 4.30 -4.13 -4.90
C ILE A 144 4.81 -5.15 -3.89
N ASN A 145 5.67 -6.05 -4.35
CA ASN A 145 6.32 -7.04 -3.50
C ASN A 145 7.81 -7.11 -3.83
N LEU A 146 8.66 -6.92 -2.81
CA LEU A 146 10.13 -6.93 -2.97
C LEU A 146 10.68 -8.34 -3.17
N ASP A 147 9.90 -9.39 -2.87
CA ASP A 147 10.32 -10.76 -3.13
C ASP A 147 10.20 -11.10 -4.63
N PRO A 148 11.31 -11.36 -5.33
CA PRO A 148 11.24 -11.83 -6.71
C PRO A 148 10.49 -13.17 -6.84
N GLN A 149 10.35 -13.93 -5.75
CA GLN A 149 9.64 -15.20 -5.69
C GLN A 149 8.21 -15.10 -5.15
N ALA A 150 7.67 -13.89 -4.94
CA ALA A 150 6.30 -13.73 -4.43
C ALA A 150 5.26 -14.46 -5.29
N THR A 151 4.25 -15.04 -4.65
CA THR A 151 3.03 -15.50 -5.32
C THR A 151 2.36 -14.34 -6.06
N PRO A 152 1.67 -14.60 -7.19
CA PRO A 152 0.83 -13.60 -7.84
C PRO A 152 -0.16 -12.99 -6.84
N PHE A 153 -0.41 -11.68 -6.93
CA PHE A 153 -1.30 -10.94 -6.02
C PHE A 153 -2.68 -11.61 -5.84
N ILE A 154 -3.28 -12.09 -6.93
CA ILE A 154 -4.60 -12.75 -6.92
C ILE A 154 -4.62 -14.05 -6.12
N GLN A 155 -3.48 -14.70 -5.87
CA GLN A 155 -3.44 -15.87 -4.98
C GLN A 155 -3.54 -15.46 -3.51
N ASP A 156 -2.94 -14.34 -3.14
CA ASP A 156 -2.99 -13.82 -1.77
C ASP A 156 -4.33 -13.09 -1.51
N PHE A 157 -4.94 -12.49 -2.54
CA PHE A 157 -6.15 -11.66 -2.46
C PHE A 157 -7.19 -12.01 -3.55
N PRO A 158 -7.74 -13.23 -3.57
CA PRO A 158 -8.53 -13.73 -4.70
C PRO A 158 -9.85 -12.98 -4.96
N ASP A 159 -10.49 -12.45 -3.93
CA ASP A 159 -11.82 -11.80 -3.98
C ASP A 159 -11.81 -10.34 -3.52
N LEU A 160 -10.61 -9.76 -3.34
CA LEU A 160 -10.47 -8.39 -2.83
C LEU A 160 -11.07 -7.36 -3.79
N GLU A 161 -10.78 -7.46 -5.09
CA GLU A 161 -11.33 -6.55 -6.09
C GLU A 161 -12.86 -6.64 -6.16
N GLU A 162 -13.42 -7.85 -6.19
CA GLU A 162 -14.87 -8.06 -6.17
C GLU A 162 -15.51 -7.45 -4.91
N THR A 163 -14.88 -7.65 -3.75
CA THR A 163 -15.37 -7.10 -2.48
C THR A 163 -15.35 -5.56 -2.51
N LEU A 164 -14.25 -4.95 -2.95
CA LEU A 164 -14.14 -3.49 -3.05
C LEU A 164 -15.22 -2.94 -3.99
N ARG A 165 -15.40 -3.54 -5.17
CA ARG A 165 -16.39 -3.11 -6.17
C ARG A 165 -17.84 -3.31 -5.72
N THR A 166 -18.10 -4.32 -4.89
CA THR A 166 -19.44 -4.57 -4.34
C THR A 166 -19.92 -3.38 -3.52
N TYR A 167 -19.05 -2.81 -2.68
CA TYR A 167 -19.38 -1.68 -1.82
C TYR A 167 -19.04 -0.33 -2.44
N ILE A 168 -18.18 -0.31 -3.46
CA ILE A 168 -17.67 0.90 -4.10
C ILE A 168 -17.64 0.69 -5.63
N PRO A 169 -18.81 0.68 -6.29
CA PRO A 169 -18.90 0.34 -7.72
C PRO A 169 -18.11 1.29 -8.63
N ASN A 170 -17.95 2.55 -8.21
CA ASN A 170 -17.26 3.59 -8.97
C ASN A 170 -15.79 3.81 -8.55
N ILE A 171 -15.16 2.81 -7.92
CA ILE A 171 -13.79 2.93 -7.37
C ILE A 171 -12.76 3.41 -8.40
N ASP A 172 -12.88 3.01 -9.67
CA ASP A 172 -11.96 3.42 -10.74
C ASP A 172 -12.07 4.92 -11.13
N GLN A 173 -13.16 5.57 -10.75
CA GLN A 173 -13.41 6.99 -11.02
C GLN A 173 -12.83 7.89 -9.92
N LEU A 174 -12.36 7.30 -8.81
CA LEU A 174 -11.82 8.05 -7.70
C LEU A 174 -10.51 8.74 -8.05
N THR A 175 -10.31 9.89 -7.44
CA THR A 175 -9.05 10.64 -7.52
C THR A 175 -8.61 11.04 -6.13
N ILE A 176 -7.31 11.25 -5.96
CA ILE A 176 -6.77 11.74 -4.69
C ILE A 176 -7.25 13.18 -4.50
N GLY A 177 -8.21 13.38 -3.59
CA GLY A 177 -8.68 14.71 -3.19
C GLY A 177 -7.83 15.33 -2.07
N TYR A 178 -7.20 14.50 -1.23
CA TYR A 178 -6.36 14.93 -0.12
C TYR A 178 -5.31 13.88 0.20
N TYR A 179 -4.10 14.34 0.55
CA TYR A 179 -3.01 13.50 1.01
C TYR A 179 -2.33 14.16 2.20
N LYS A 180 -2.03 13.35 3.22
CA LYS A 180 -1.27 13.78 4.40
C LYS A 180 -0.43 12.63 4.92
N GLU A 181 0.82 12.95 5.24
CA GLU A 181 1.74 12.08 5.96
C GLU A 181 1.92 12.59 7.38
N PHE A 182 2.12 11.68 8.33
CA PHE A 182 2.41 11.99 9.72
C PHE A 182 3.30 10.92 10.33
N SER A 183 4.27 11.34 11.13
CA SER A 183 5.08 10.45 11.96
C SER A 183 4.28 10.09 13.22
N VAL A 184 4.20 8.80 13.52
CA VAL A 184 3.58 8.30 14.74
C VAL A 184 4.67 7.60 15.55
N ASN A 185 4.87 8.04 16.79
CA ASN A 185 5.74 7.35 17.76
C ASN A 185 4.96 6.16 18.35
N SER A 186 4.65 5.19 17.49
CA SER A 186 4.19 3.87 17.89
C SER A 186 4.72 2.77 16.96
N ASN A 187 4.93 1.57 17.50
CA ASN A 187 5.10 0.37 16.69
C ASN A 187 3.94 0.23 15.69
N TRP A 188 4.26 -0.21 14.47
CA TRP A 188 3.29 -0.37 13.38
C TRP A 188 2.11 -1.29 13.73
N LYS A 189 2.34 -2.31 14.57
CA LYS A 189 1.30 -3.26 14.98
C LYS A 189 0.20 -2.59 15.80
N ASN A 190 0.51 -1.59 16.64
CA ASN A 190 -0.52 -0.88 17.40
C ASN A 190 -1.48 -0.12 16.47
N LEU A 191 -0.98 0.40 15.35
CA LEU A 191 -1.81 1.06 14.34
C LEU A 191 -2.70 0.05 13.62
N VAL A 192 -2.17 -1.15 13.35
CA VAL A 192 -2.95 -2.26 12.78
C VAL A 192 -4.02 -2.74 13.76
N ASP A 193 -3.66 -2.96 15.03
CA ASP A 193 -4.58 -3.38 16.09
C ASP A 193 -5.72 -2.36 16.24
N ASN A 194 -5.41 -1.06 16.17
CA ASN A 194 -6.42 0.00 16.16
C ASN A 194 -7.31 -0.04 14.91
N SER A 195 -6.77 -0.32 13.72
CA SER A 195 -7.54 -0.36 12.47
C SER A 195 -8.53 -1.53 12.40
N VAL A 196 -8.28 -2.63 13.12
CA VAL A 196 -9.19 -3.80 13.16
C VAL A 196 -10.08 -3.84 14.39
N ASP A 197 -9.98 -2.84 15.28
CA ASP A 197 -10.77 -2.71 16.50
C ASP A 197 -11.82 -1.59 16.38
N ASN A 198 -13.04 -1.87 16.84
CA ASN A 198 -14.09 -0.84 16.99
C ASN A 198 -14.53 -0.66 18.44
N TYR A 199 -13.89 -1.37 19.39
CA TYR A 199 -14.17 -1.28 20.80
C TYR A 199 -13.85 0.11 21.37
N HIS A 200 -12.84 0.80 20.83
CA HIS A 200 -12.49 2.16 21.22
C HIS A 200 -13.44 3.24 20.68
N THR A 201 -14.16 2.97 19.58
CA THR A 201 -14.92 3.99 18.83
C THR A 201 -15.94 4.75 19.67
N PRO A 202 -16.75 4.12 20.56
CA PRO A 202 -17.70 4.85 21.41
C PRO A 202 -17.04 5.88 22.34
N PHE A 203 -15.79 5.64 22.74
CA PHE A 203 -15.07 6.47 23.72
C PHE A 203 -14.22 7.55 23.05
N VAL A 204 -13.50 7.18 21.99
CA VAL A 204 -12.54 8.07 21.31
C VAL A 204 -13.18 8.85 20.16
N HIS A 205 -14.21 8.28 19.53
CA HIS A 205 -14.90 8.85 18.38
C HIS A 205 -16.42 8.88 18.57
N PRO A 206 -16.95 9.55 19.61
CA PRO A 206 -18.37 9.50 19.95
C PRO A 206 -19.30 10.00 18.83
N ALA A 207 -18.82 10.92 17.98
CA ALA A 207 -19.53 11.39 16.80
C ALA A 207 -19.68 10.29 15.72
N LEU A 208 -18.59 9.56 15.44
CA LEU A 208 -18.59 8.45 14.49
C LEU A 208 -19.44 7.29 15.01
N SER A 209 -19.26 6.91 16.28
CA SER A 209 -19.93 5.77 16.90
C SER A 209 -21.46 5.85 16.81
N LYS A 210 -22.03 7.07 16.82
CA LYS A 210 -23.48 7.29 16.72
C LYS A 210 -24.06 6.84 15.38
N GLY A 211 -23.29 6.95 14.30
CA GLY A 211 -23.72 6.54 12.96
C GLY A 211 -23.61 5.03 12.72
N ILE A 212 -22.77 4.32 13.48
CA ILE A 212 -22.55 2.88 13.32
C ILE A 212 -23.73 2.10 13.92
N ASN A 213 -24.46 1.35 13.08
CA ASN A 213 -25.51 0.46 13.53
C ASN A 213 -24.95 -0.89 14.01
N MET A 214 -24.76 -1.03 15.33
CA MET A 214 -24.25 -2.26 15.93
C MET A 214 -25.10 -3.52 15.67
N SER A 215 -26.37 -3.39 15.29
CA SER A 215 -27.20 -4.56 14.95
C SER A 215 -26.84 -5.18 13.59
N THR A 216 -26.25 -4.40 12.69
CA THR A 216 -25.79 -4.85 11.36
C THR A 216 -24.27 -4.89 11.24
N TYR A 217 -23.56 -4.46 12.29
CA TYR A 217 -22.11 -4.49 12.39
C TYR A 217 -21.56 -5.92 12.34
N LYS A 218 -20.70 -6.20 11.35
CA LYS A 218 -20.11 -7.53 11.14
C LYS A 218 -18.65 -7.42 10.73
N HIS A 219 -17.82 -8.31 11.29
CA HIS A 219 -16.50 -8.60 10.75
C HIS A 219 -16.57 -9.81 9.83
N ILE A 220 -16.01 -9.68 8.64
CA ILE A 220 -15.84 -10.74 7.67
C ILE A 220 -14.34 -11.00 7.55
N LEU A 221 -13.91 -12.17 8.03
CA LEU A 221 -12.53 -12.60 7.95
C LEU A 221 -12.27 -13.30 6.61
N LYS A 222 -11.19 -12.90 5.95
CA LYS A 222 -10.60 -13.58 4.78
C LYS A 222 -9.18 -13.99 5.15
N GLU A 223 -8.49 -14.65 4.23
CA GLU A 223 -7.15 -15.17 4.50
C GLU A 223 -6.12 -14.04 4.68
N SER A 224 -6.11 -13.06 3.76
CA SER A 224 -5.12 -11.96 3.75
C SER A 224 -5.71 -10.58 4.05
N TYR A 225 -7.01 -10.49 4.32
CA TYR A 225 -7.65 -9.25 4.71
C TYR A 225 -8.86 -9.50 5.60
N ILE A 226 -9.28 -8.47 6.32
CA ILE A 226 -10.53 -8.46 7.08
C ILE A 226 -11.31 -7.27 6.57
N TYR A 227 -12.63 -7.38 6.49
CA TYR A 227 -13.45 -6.19 6.32
C TYR A 227 -14.66 -6.20 7.24
N THR A 228 -15.02 -4.99 7.63
CA THR A 228 -16.06 -4.70 8.59
C THR A 228 -17.13 -3.91 7.86
N ILE A 229 -18.39 -4.31 8.01
CA ILE A 229 -19.53 -3.59 7.46
C ILE A 229 -20.47 -3.15 8.56
N SER A 230 -21.12 -2.01 8.37
CA SER A 230 -22.24 -1.55 9.18
C SER A 230 -23.17 -0.71 8.32
N GLU A 231 -24.47 -0.89 8.46
CA GLU A 231 -25.42 0.10 7.96
C GLU A 231 -25.27 1.40 8.76
N THR A 232 -25.67 2.51 8.15
CA THR A 232 -25.68 3.82 8.81
C THR A 232 -26.99 4.04 9.55
N ASP A 233 -26.91 4.39 10.84
CA ASP A 233 -28.04 5.00 11.54
C ASP A 233 -28.22 6.44 11.05
N LYS A 234 -29.08 6.60 10.03
CA LYS A 234 -29.35 7.89 9.37
C LYS A 234 -29.95 8.93 10.32
N THR A 235 -30.46 8.53 11.49
CA THR A 235 -31.03 9.45 12.49
C THR A 235 -29.99 10.02 13.46
N LYS A 236 -28.81 9.38 13.55
CA LYS A 236 -27.78 9.72 14.54
C LYS A 236 -26.42 10.06 13.93
N THR A 237 -26.21 9.68 12.68
CA THR A 237 -24.95 9.92 11.96
C THR A 237 -24.61 11.41 11.84
N VAL A 238 -23.31 11.71 11.89
CA VAL A 238 -22.79 13.07 11.64
C VAL A 238 -22.53 13.34 10.16
N TYR A 239 -22.61 12.29 9.32
CA TYR A 239 -22.39 12.40 7.89
C TYR A 239 -23.66 12.92 7.19
N GLN A 240 -23.46 13.87 6.28
CA GLN A 240 -24.48 14.32 5.34
C GLN A 240 -24.16 13.72 3.97
N PHE A 241 -25.13 13.08 3.35
CA PHE A 241 -24.94 12.37 2.09
C PHE A 241 -26.23 12.38 1.27
N ALA A 242 -26.07 12.36 -0.05
CA ALA A 242 -27.15 12.31 -1.01
C ALA A 242 -27.70 10.88 -1.17
N GLU A 243 -28.81 10.71 -1.89
CA GLU A 243 -29.41 9.38 -2.10
C GLU A 243 -28.50 8.47 -2.93
N GLU A 244 -27.71 9.03 -3.84
CA GLU A 244 -26.74 8.30 -4.66
C GLU A 244 -25.41 7.98 -3.96
N ASP A 245 -25.23 8.44 -2.72
CA ASP A 245 -24.00 8.25 -1.96
C ASP A 245 -23.93 6.86 -1.33
N TYR A 246 -22.73 6.44 -0.97
CA TYR A 246 -22.56 5.27 -0.13
C TYR A 246 -23.24 5.58 1.21
N ASP A 247 -24.12 4.70 1.68
CA ASP A 247 -24.87 4.88 2.93
C ASP A 247 -24.52 3.81 3.98
N GLN A 248 -23.39 3.14 3.78
CA GLN A 248 -22.83 2.15 4.68
C GLN A 248 -21.44 2.56 5.10
N PHE A 249 -21.04 2.07 6.26
CA PHE A 249 -19.65 2.07 6.62
C PHE A 249 -19.02 0.75 6.24
N VAL A 250 -17.89 0.81 5.52
CA VAL A 250 -17.10 -0.37 5.22
C VAL A 250 -15.62 -0.07 5.42
N TRP A 251 -14.94 -0.90 6.20
CA TRP A 251 -13.51 -0.82 6.44
C TRP A 251 -12.84 -2.12 6.08
N TRP A 252 -11.78 -2.07 5.30
CA TRP A 252 -10.89 -3.18 5.03
C TRP A 252 -9.58 -2.93 5.75
N PHE A 253 -9.09 -3.93 6.47
CA PHE A 253 -7.67 -4.05 6.76
C PHE A 253 -7.09 -5.10 5.82
N ILE A 254 -6.18 -4.67 4.95
CA ILE A 254 -5.50 -5.53 3.99
C ILE A 254 -4.08 -5.74 4.50
N TRP A 255 -3.73 -7.00 4.75
CA TRP A 255 -2.45 -7.36 5.31
C TRP A 255 -1.30 -6.92 4.38
N PRO A 256 -0.19 -6.36 4.90
CA PRO A 256 0.10 -6.19 6.33
C PRO A 256 -0.25 -4.83 6.93
N SER A 257 -0.48 -3.80 6.13
CA SER A 257 -0.36 -2.44 6.68
C SER A 257 -1.18 -1.37 5.97
N VAL A 258 -2.28 -1.73 5.30
CA VAL A 258 -3.19 -0.74 4.72
C VAL A 258 -4.62 -0.93 5.20
N GLU A 259 -5.19 0.16 5.69
CA GLU A 259 -6.61 0.31 5.93
C GLU A 259 -7.23 1.06 4.75
N VAL A 260 -8.36 0.55 4.28
CA VAL A 260 -9.21 1.18 3.27
C VAL A 260 -10.57 1.38 3.91
N ALA A 261 -11.16 2.56 3.80
CA ALA A 261 -12.45 2.83 4.41
C ALA A 261 -13.34 3.65 3.48
N THR A 262 -14.61 3.30 3.44
CA THR A 262 -15.68 4.17 2.96
C THR A 262 -16.60 4.49 4.12
N PHE A 263 -16.89 5.77 4.26
CA PHE A 263 -17.87 6.30 5.21
C PHE A 263 -19.05 6.84 4.39
N PRO A 264 -20.22 7.06 5.02
CA PRO A 264 -21.36 7.58 4.30
C PRO A 264 -21.04 8.90 3.57
N GLY A 265 -21.34 8.96 2.27
CA GLY A 265 -20.96 10.06 1.38
C GLY A 265 -20.24 9.60 0.10
N LYS A 266 -19.48 10.51 -0.51
CA LYS A 266 -18.67 10.26 -1.70
C LYS A 266 -17.19 10.19 -1.35
N GLY A 267 -16.59 9.00 -1.44
CA GLY A 267 -15.13 8.84 -1.44
C GLY A 267 -14.61 7.70 -0.58
N MET A 268 -13.30 7.64 -0.47
CA MET A 268 -12.57 6.63 0.27
C MET A 268 -11.41 7.25 1.03
N ARG A 269 -11.08 6.64 2.17
CA ARG A 269 -9.84 6.90 2.90
C ARG A 269 -8.91 5.71 2.73
N PHE A 270 -7.64 6.01 2.46
CA PHE A 270 -6.56 5.03 2.51
C PHE A 270 -5.62 5.46 3.63
N TYR A 271 -5.33 4.53 4.53
CA TYR A 271 -4.34 4.73 5.58
C TYR A 271 -3.29 3.63 5.49
N ARG A 272 -2.08 4.02 5.11
CA ARG A 272 -0.95 3.12 4.95
C ARG A 272 0.03 3.34 6.08
N VAL A 273 0.41 2.27 6.77
CA VAL A 273 1.50 2.28 7.75
C VAL A 273 2.79 1.82 7.05
N ASN A 274 3.82 2.67 7.11
CA ASN A 274 5.18 2.33 6.71
C ASN A 274 6.08 2.36 7.95
N PRO A 275 6.54 1.21 8.46
CA PRO A 275 7.40 1.19 9.64
C PRO A 275 8.82 1.65 9.33
N ASP A 276 9.35 2.62 10.05
CA ASP A 276 10.75 3.05 9.91
C ASP A 276 11.65 2.53 11.05
N ASN A 277 11.07 2.31 12.23
CA ASN A 277 11.77 1.83 13.42
C ASN A 277 10.80 1.02 14.33
N PRO A 278 11.30 0.39 15.42
CA PRO A 278 10.45 -0.41 16.32
C PRO A 278 9.35 0.39 17.04
N SER A 279 9.48 1.72 17.14
CA SER A 279 8.63 2.58 17.96
C SER A 279 8.11 3.80 17.24
#